data_AF-A0A950RS31-F1
#
_entry.id   AF-A0A950RS31-F1
#
_cell.length_a   1.000
_cell.length_b   1.000
_cell.length_c   1.000
_cell.angle_alpha   90.00
_cell.angle_beta   90.00
_cell.angle_gamma   90.00
#
_symmetry.space_group_name_H-M   'P 1'
#
loop_
_entity.id
_entity.type
_entity.pdbx_description
1 polymer ?
#
loop_
_entity_poly.entity_id
_entity_poly.type
_entity_poly.pdbx_seq_one_letter_code
_entity_poly.pdbx_strand_id
1 'polypeptide(L)'
;MAFFPEIDKIRYQGPDSTNPLSFRHYNPDEVVEGKTMREHLRFAVAYWHTFRGTGSDPFGPGTMQRPWEDGTDSVEMAGKRVRVAFEFMEKLGVPFYCFHDRDVAPEGKTLAETNANLDRVVKVLQEEQQRTGIQLLWGTANLFSNPRYVHGAATSPNADVFAFAAAQVKKCLEVTKELGGVNYVFWGGREGYFNLYNTDMKRELEHLARFFHLAVDYKKKIGFTGQFLIEPKPKEPTSHQ
;
A
#
# COMPACT_ATOMS: atom_id res chain seq x y z
N MET A 1 15.93 -16.18 12.69
CA MET A 1 16.43 -15.18 13.67
C MET A 1 15.48 -14.00 13.61
N ALA A 2 15.10 -13.43 14.76
CA ALA A 2 14.19 -12.27 14.79
C ALA A 2 14.88 -11.00 14.27
N PHE A 3 14.15 -10.17 13.52
CA PHE A 3 14.60 -8.87 13.02
C PHE A 3 14.53 -7.76 14.09
N PHE A 4 13.67 -7.92 15.09
CA PHE A 4 13.55 -7.03 16.25
C PHE A 4 13.81 -7.80 17.56
N PRO A 5 15.02 -8.34 17.78
CA PRO A 5 15.27 -9.31 18.85
C PRO A 5 15.03 -8.77 20.27
N GLU A 6 15.09 -7.45 20.45
CA GLU A 6 14.87 -6.77 21.74
C GLU A 6 13.39 -6.44 22.02
N ILE A 7 12.51 -6.68 21.05
CA ILE A 7 11.09 -6.34 21.14
C ILE A 7 10.27 -7.62 21.19
N ASP A 8 9.61 -7.84 22.32
CA ASP A 8 8.59 -8.86 22.47
C ASP A 8 7.24 -8.41 21.88
N LYS A 9 6.28 -9.33 21.82
CA LYS A 9 4.90 -8.98 21.48
C LYS A 9 4.35 -7.95 22.48
N ILE A 10 3.87 -6.83 21.96
CA ILE A 10 3.28 -5.72 22.73
C ILE A 10 1.96 -6.19 23.34
N ARG A 11 1.82 -6.00 24.65
CA ARG A 11 0.64 -6.44 25.43
C ARG A 11 -0.08 -5.24 26.03
N TYR A 12 -1.37 -5.42 26.28
CA TYR A 12 -2.14 -4.51 27.12
C TYR A 12 -1.68 -4.60 28.58
N GLN A 13 -1.45 -3.46 29.22
CA GLN A 13 -1.04 -3.36 30.64
C GLN A 13 -1.87 -2.34 31.44
N GLY A 14 -2.95 -1.81 30.85
CA GLY A 14 -3.84 -0.86 31.52
C GLY A 14 -3.40 0.60 31.45
N PRO A 15 -4.32 1.53 31.76
CA PRO A 15 -4.15 2.97 31.54
C PRO A 15 -3.00 3.57 32.36
N ASP A 16 -2.71 2.99 33.53
CA ASP A 16 -1.68 3.49 34.45
C ASP A 16 -0.27 2.92 34.17
N SER A 17 -0.12 2.06 33.15
CA SER A 17 1.19 1.48 32.80
C SER A 17 2.19 2.55 32.39
N THR A 18 3.37 2.54 33.02
CA THR A 18 4.50 3.39 32.63
C THR A 18 5.37 2.77 31.54
N ASN A 19 5.15 1.50 31.19
CA ASN A 19 5.93 0.79 30.18
C ASN A 19 5.60 1.34 28.76
N PRO A 20 6.57 1.95 28.05
CA PRO A 20 6.34 2.51 26.71
C PRO A 20 6.08 1.45 25.65
N LEU A 21 6.47 0.19 25.88
CA LEU A 21 6.26 -0.96 24.99
C LEU A 21 5.07 -1.81 25.47
N SER A 22 3.99 -1.14 25.88
CA SER A 22 2.71 -1.75 26.22
C SER A 22 1.54 -0.88 25.77
N PHE A 23 0.40 -1.51 25.46
CA PHE A 23 -0.83 -0.77 25.22
C PHE A 23 -1.46 -0.35 26.54
N ARG A 24 -1.79 0.93 26.66
CA ARG A 24 -2.51 1.49 27.82
C ARG A 24 -4.02 1.41 27.68
N HIS A 25 -4.52 1.44 26.46
CA HIS A 25 -5.96 1.51 26.16
C HIS A 25 -6.43 0.47 25.15
N TYR A 26 -5.52 -0.07 24.33
CA TYR A 26 -5.88 -1.09 23.36
C TYR A 26 -5.76 -2.48 23.99
N ASN A 27 -6.87 -2.98 24.53
CA ASN A 27 -7.04 -4.39 24.82
C ASN A 27 -7.80 -5.04 23.65
N PRO A 28 -7.14 -5.87 22.82
CA PRO A 28 -7.76 -6.38 21.60
C PRO A 28 -9.01 -7.21 21.85
N ASP A 29 -9.13 -7.84 23.02
CA ASP A 29 -10.21 -8.77 23.37
C ASP A 29 -11.29 -8.11 24.25
N GLU A 30 -11.12 -6.83 24.62
CA GLU A 30 -12.14 -6.07 25.33
C GLU A 30 -13.37 -5.85 24.45
N VAL A 31 -14.55 -6.20 24.97
CA VAL A 31 -15.81 -6.06 24.26
C VAL A 31 -16.39 -4.67 24.54
N VAL A 32 -16.60 -3.92 23.47
CA VAL A 32 -17.26 -2.60 23.47
C VAL A 32 -18.48 -2.69 22.58
N GLU A 33 -19.68 -2.40 23.10
CA GLU A 33 -20.92 -2.43 22.30
C GLU A 33 -21.11 -3.74 21.48
N GLY A 34 -20.78 -4.89 22.11
CA GLY A 34 -21.00 -6.21 21.53
C GLY A 34 -19.97 -6.69 20.49
N LYS A 35 -18.88 -5.94 20.25
CA LYS A 35 -17.72 -6.42 19.47
C LYS A 35 -16.41 -6.18 20.20
N THR A 36 -15.42 -6.99 19.92
CA THR A 36 -14.07 -6.76 20.46
C THR A 36 -13.47 -5.47 19.89
N MET A 37 -12.57 -4.81 20.63
CA MET A 37 -11.84 -3.65 20.11
C MET A 37 -11.10 -3.98 18.80
N ARG A 38 -10.57 -5.19 18.66
CA ARG A 38 -9.93 -5.66 17.41
C ARG A 38 -10.89 -5.59 16.22
N GLU A 39 -12.14 -6.01 16.40
CA GLU A 39 -13.17 -6.01 15.35
C GLU A 39 -13.67 -4.61 15.01
N HIS A 40 -13.73 -3.70 15.98
CA HIS A 40 -14.07 -2.29 15.75
C HIS A 40 -12.96 -1.55 15.02
N LEU A 41 -11.73 -1.65 15.52
CA LEU A 41 -10.62 -0.80 15.10
C LEU A 41 -9.96 -1.30 13.82
N ARG A 42 -9.88 -2.62 13.63
CA ARG A 42 -9.32 -3.26 12.43
C ARG A 42 -8.02 -2.60 11.95
N PHE A 43 -7.10 -2.36 12.88
CA PHE A 43 -5.84 -1.67 12.58
C PHE A 43 -5.11 -2.33 11.42
N ALA A 44 -4.42 -1.49 10.64
CA ALA A 44 -3.57 -1.93 9.54
C ALA A 44 -2.23 -1.20 9.58
N VAL A 45 -1.14 -1.90 9.21
CA VAL A 45 0.16 -1.28 9.00
C VAL A 45 0.30 -0.83 7.54
N ALA A 46 0.63 0.44 7.34
CA ALA A 46 0.97 0.99 6.03
C ALA A 46 2.41 0.59 5.64
N TYR A 47 2.55 -0.19 4.57
CA TYR A 47 3.85 -0.75 4.18
C TYR A 47 4.85 0.34 3.76
N TRP A 48 4.40 1.34 2.98
CA TRP A 48 5.24 2.42 2.45
C TRP A 48 5.94 3.21 3.56
N HIS A 49 5.21 3.68 4.58
CA HIS A 49 5.83 4.45 5.67
C HIS A 49 6.70 3.60 6.57
N THR A 50 6.26 2.38 6.89
CA THR A 50 6.91 1.56 7.93
C THR A 50 8.20 0.93 7.42
N PHE A 51 8.19 0.40 6.18
CA PHE A 51 9.28 -0.44 5.67
C PHE A 51 10.01 0.17 4.46
N ARG A 52 9.43 1.17 3.78
CA ARG A 52 10.08 1.86 2.65
C ARG A 52 10.45 3.31 2.95
N GLY A 53 9.84 3.93 3.96
CA GLY A 53 10.16 5.27 4.41
C GLY A 53 11.62 5.36 4.88
N THR A 54 12.40 6.20 4.22
CA THR A 54 13.83 6.41 4.51
C THR A 54 14.07 7.56 5.47
N GLY A 55 13.04 8.35 5.79
CA GLY A 55 13.17 9.60 6.55
C GLY A 55 13.80 10.74 5.75
N SER A 56 13.91 10.61 4.42
CA SER A 56 14.29 11.72 3.55
C SER A 56 13.16 12.72 3.43
N ASP A 57 13.51 13.98 3.19
CA ASP A 57 12.58 15.06 2.90
C ASP A 57 13.11 15.89 1.71
N PRO A 58 12.41 16.94 1.25
CA PRO A 58 12.87 17.76 0.12
C PRO A 58 14.21 18.49 0.35
N PHE A 59 14.74 18.50 1.58
CA PHE A 59 15.92 19.26 2.00
C PHE A 59 17.08 18.39 2.50
N GLY A 60 16.88 17.08 2.66
CA GLY A 60 17.90 16.21 3.24
C GLY A 60 17.79 14.72 2.89
N PRO A 61 18.90 13.98 3.03
CA PRO A 61 18.95 12.55 2.73
C PRO A 61 18.18 11.73 3.79
N GLY A 62 17.99 10.44 3.50
CA GLY A 62 17.39 9.51 4.44
C GLY A 62 18.21 9.35 5.73
N THR A 63 17.51 9.15 6.83
CA THR A 63 18.08 9.06 8.20
C THR A 63 17.72 7.74 8.89
N MET A 64 16.76 6.98 8.35
CA MET A 64 16.27 5.75 8.97
C MET A 64 17.31 4.63 8.90
N GLN A 65 17.61 4.04 10.04
CA GLN A 65 18.45 2.84 10.14
C GLN A 65 17.56 1.59 10.08
N ARG A 66 17.88 0.71 9.13
CA ARG A 66 17.12 -0.51 8.83
C ARG A 66 18.10 -1.67 8.67
N PRO A 67 18.57 -2.29 9.76
CA PRO A 67 19.67 -3.27 9.72
C PRO A 67 19.39 -4.52 8.87
N TRP A 68 18.12 -4.76 8.52
CA TRP A 68 17.71 -5.84 7.64
C TRP A 68 17.86 -5.51 6.15
N GLU A 69 17.96 -4.24 5.76
CA GLU A 69 18.14 -3.82 4.37
C GLU A 69 19.59 -4.09 3.90
N ASP A 70 19.73 -4.57 2.66
CA ASP A 70 21.04 -4.78 2.02
C ASP A 70 21.44 -3.62 1.08
N GLY A 71 20.60 -2.57 1.03
CA GLY A 71 20.80 -1.39 0.18
C GLY A 71 20.37 -1.58 -1.27
N THR A 72 19.91 -2.78 -1.66
CA THR A 72 19.43 -3.08 -3.01
C THR A 72 17.91 -2.97 -3.09
N ASP A 73 17.41 -2.67 -4.29
CA ASP A 73 15.98 -2.82 -4.62
C ASP A 73 15.75 -4.16 -5.34
N SER A 74 16.35 -5.25 -4.82
CA SER A 74 16.21 -6.59 -5.40
C SER A 74 14.92 -7.29 -4.98
N VAL A 75 14.50 -8.30 -5.74
CA VAL A 75 13.35 -9.14 -5.39
C VAL A 75 13.63 -9.95 -4.12
N GLU A 76 14.88 -10.36 -3.92
CA GLU A 76 15.33 -11.07 -2.74
C GLU A 76 15.23 -10.19 -1.49
N MET A 77 15.67 -8.93 -1.57
CA MET A 77 15.52 -7.97 -0.48
C MET A 77 14.04 -7.65 -0.22
N ALA A 78 13.23 -7.50 -1.27
CA ALA A 78 11.78 -7.35 -1.13
C ALA A 78 11.15 -8.52 -0.37
N GLY A 79 11.51 -9.76 -0.71
CA GLY A 79 11.06 -10.96 0.01
C GLY A 79 11.50 -10.97 1.48
N LYS A 80 12.74 -10.56 1.79
CA LYS A 80 13.21 -10.40 3.17
C LYS A 80 12.40 -9.35 3.92
N ARG A 81 12.10 -8.20 3.28
CA ARG A 81 11.32 -7.11 3.86
C ARG A 81 9.89 -7.54 4.19
N VAL A 82 9.28 -8.40 3.39
CA VAL A 82 7.98 -9.02 3.73
C VAL A 82 8.08 -9.78 5.06
N ARG A 83 9.10 -10.61 5.26
CA ARG A 83 9.27 -11.35 6.53
C ARG A 83 9.49 -10.42 7.72
N VAL A 84 10.24 -9.33 7.54
CA VAL A 84 10.40 -8.27 8.55
C VAL A 84 9.05 -7.61 8.88
N ALA A 85 8.25 -7.32 7.85
CA ALA A 85 6.95 -6.68 8.02
C ALA A 85 5.98 -7.55 8.83
N PHE A 86 5.95 -8.86 8.55
CA PHE A 86 5.09 -9.78 9.29
C PHE A 86 5.55 -9.99 10.73
N GLU A 87 6.84 -10.08 11.01
CA GLU A 87 7.33 -10.09 12.40
C GLU A 87 6.90 -8.83 13.16
N PHE A 88 7.04 -7.65 12.53
CA PHE A 88 6.62 -6.39 13.13
C PHE A 88 5.12 -6.38 13.47
N MET A 89 4.28 -6.81 12.54
CA MET A 89 2.83 -6.87 12.73
C MET A 89 2.41 -7.91 13.77
N GLU A 90 3.06 -9.08 13.81
CA GLU A 90 2.84 -10.09 14.86
C GLU A 90 3.15 -9.55 16.26
N LYS A 91 4.26 -8.82 16.39
CA LYS A 91 4.66 -8.17 17.65
C LYS A 91 3.71 -7.06 18.04
N LEU A 92 3.23 -6.27 17.10
CA LEU A 92 2.24 -5.21 17.36
C LEU A 92 0.83 -5.77 17.61
N GLY A 93 0.54 -7.00 17.17
CA GLY A 93 -0.78 -7.62 17.28
C GLY A 93 -1.81 -7.07 16.29
N VAL A 94 -1.36 -6.50 15.18
CA VAL A 94 -2.19 -5.86 14.15
C VAL A 94 -2.70 -6.89 13.14
N PRO A 95 -4.01 -6.93 12.84
CA PRO A 95 -4.59 -7.97 11.97
C PRO A 95 -4.44 -7.68 10.47
N PHE A 96 -4.15 -6.44 10.06
CA PHE A 96 -4.10 -6.08 8.65
C PHE A 96 -2.83 -5.34 8.20
N TYR A 97 -2.61 -5.33 6.88
CA TYR A 97 -1.66 -4.44 6.22
C TYR A 97 -2.25 -3.82 4.95
N CYS A 98 -1.60 -2.77 4.48
CA CYS A 98 -1.91 -2.08 3.23
C CYS A 98 -0.62 -1.85 2.44
N PHE A 99 -0.67 -1.92 1.11
CA PHE A 99 0.52 -1.67 0.27
C PHE A 99 0.18 -1.02 -1.07
N HIS A 100 1.13 -0.25 -1.62
CA HIS A 100 1.23 -0.06 -3.07
C HIS A 100 2.07 -1.16 -3.68
N ASP A 101 1.73 -1.58 -4.90
CA ASP A 101 2.50 -2.57 -5.66
C ASP A 101 4.02 -2.29 -5.71
N ARG A 102 4.42 -1.02 -5.83
CA ARG A 102 5.83 -0.58 -5.83
C ARG A 102 6.48 -0.49 -4.44
N ASP A 103 5.72 -0.65 -3.36
CA ASP A 103 6.29 -0.74 -2.01
C ASP A 103 6.82 -2.14 -1.72
N VAL A 104 6.09 -3.14 -2.21
CA VAL A 104 6.38 -4.54 -1.95
C VAL A 104 7.32 -5.15 -2.97
N ALA A 105 7.29 -4.71 -4.24
CA ALA A 105 8.15 -5.27 -5.28
C ALA A 105 8.83 -4.21 -6.14
N PRO A 106 10.09 -4.45 -6.57
CA PRO A 106 10.82 -3.53 -7.43
C PRO A 106 10.31 -3.57 -8.87
N GLU A 107 10.36 -2.40 -9.54
CA GLU A 107 10.06 -2.29 -10.96
C GLU A 107 11.21 -2.91 -11.79
N GLY A 108 10.87 -3.65 -12.84
CA GLY A 108 11.83 -4.17 -13.83
C GLY A 108 12.06 -3.19 -14.98
N LYS A 109 12.83 -3.61 -15.99
CA LYS A 109 13.06 -2.77 -17.19
C LYS A 109 11.85 -2.69 -18.11
N THR A 110 10.95 -3.67 -17.99
CA THR A 110 9.71 -3.76 -18.77
C THR A 110 8.52 -4.02 -17.86
N LEU A 111 7.30 -3.81 -18.38
CA LEU A 111 6.08 -4.17 -17.66
C LEU A 111 6.02 -5.68 -17.36
N ALA A 112 6.50 -6.53 -18.27
CA ALA A 112 6.54 -7.97 -18.07
C ALA A 112 7.47 -8.37 -16.92
N GLU A 113 8.68 -7.79 -16.87
CA GLU A 113 9.63 -8.01 -15.76
C GLU A 113 9.08 -7.48 -14.43
N THR A 114 8.48 -6.29 -14.45
CA THR A 114 7.82 -5.69 -13.26
C THR A 114 6.75 -6.61 -12.70
N ASN A 115 5.89 -7.15 -13.57
CA ASN A 115 4.83 -8.06 -13.15
C ASN A 115 5.40 -9.38 -12.60
N ALA A 116 6.45 -9.92 -13.23
CA ALA A 116 7.11 -11.13 -12.76
C ALA A 116 7.79 -10.92 -11.38
N ASN A 117 8.39 -9.75 -11.14
CA ASN A 117 8.93 -9.39 -9.83
C ASN A 117 7.84 -9.32 -8.77
N LEU A 118 6.72 -8.67 -9.07
CA LEU A 118 5.57 -8.60 -8.16
C LEU A 118 5.06 -10.00 -7.83
N ASP A 119 4.90 -10.87 -8.83
CA ASP A 119 4.44 -12.26 -8.63
C ASP A 119 5.35 -13.06 -7.70
N ARG A 120 6.66 -12.84 -7.76
CA ARG A 120 7.61 -13.49 -6.85
C ARG A 120 7.43 -13.03 -5.41
N VAL A 121 7.20 -11.74 -5.17
CA VAL A 121 7.00 -11.21 -3.81
C VAL A 121 5.62 -11.58 -3.26
N VAL A 122 4.59 -11.62 -4.12
CA VAL A 122 3.22 -12.02 -3.75
C VAL A 122 3.18 -13.43 -3.17
N LYS A 123 3.99 -14.35 -3.69
CA LYS A 123 4.13 -15.69 -3.09
C LYS A 123 4.62 -15.63 -1.64
N VAL A 124 5.61 -14.77 -1.35
CA VAL A 124 6.12 -14.59 0.01
C VAL A 124 5.09 -13.92 0.91
N LEU A 125 4.34 -12.94 0.41
CA LEU A 125 3.22 -12.34 1.14
C LEU A 125 2.19 -13.41 1.50
N GLN A 126 1.81 -14.26 0.54
CA GLN A 126 0.84 -15.32 0.75
C GLN A 126 1.32 -16.37 1.77
N GLU A 127 2.59 -16.78 1.71
CA GLU A 127 3.23 -17.65 2.71
C GLU A 127 3.12 -17.05 4.12
N GLU A 128 3.44 -15.76 4.27
CA GLU A 128 3.38 -15.09 5.58
C GLU A 128 1.95 -14.86 6.07
N GLN A 129 0.99 -14.58 5.17
CA GLN A 129 -0.44 -14.52 5.53
C GLN A 129 -0.93 -15.88 6.04
N GLN A 130 -0.55 -16.98 5.39
CA GLN A 130 -0.91 -18.33 5.84
C GLN A 130 -0.28 -18.67 7.19
N ARG A 131 0.97 -18.27 7.41
CA ARG A 131 1.69 -18.53 8.67
C ARG A 131 1.09 -17.78 9.86
N THR A 132 0.66 -16.54 9.64
CA THR A 132 0.33 -15.60 10.74
C THR A 132 -1.16 -15.36 10.91
N GLY A 133 -1.97 -15.60 9.87
CA GLY A 133 -3.37 -15.19 9.81
C GLY A 133 -3.57 -13.69 9.59
N ILE A 134 -2.50 -12.90 9.41
CA ILE A 134 -2.60 -11.47 9.05
C ILE A 134 -3.18 -11.35 7.63
N GLN A 135 -4.04 -10.37 7.42
CA GLN A 135 -4.82 -10.21 6.19
C GLN A 135 -4.48 -8.91 5.46
N LEU A 136 -4.71 -8.89 4.15
CA LEU A 136 -4.61 -7.66 3.37
C LEU A 136 -5.89 -6.85 3.58
N LEU A 137 -5.80 -5.63 4.12
CA LEU A 137 -6.95 -4.73 4.12
C LEU A 137 -7.18 -4.21 2.70
N TRP A 138 -6.15 -3.65 2.08
CA TRP A 138 -6.20 -3.25 0.68
C TRP A 138 -4.83 -3.20 0.01
N GLY A 139 -4.83 -3.48 -1.29
CA GLY A 139 -3.76 -3.11 -2.21
C GLY A 139 -4.14 -1.88 -3.03
N THR A 140 -3.14 -1.22 -3.61
CA THR A 140 -3.31 -0.11 -4.55
C THR A 140 -2.11 0.00 -5.50
N ALA A 141 -2.28 0.68 -6.63
CA ALA A 141 -1.18 0.93 -7.56
C ALA A 141 -0.51 2.28 -7.23
N ASN A 142 0.82 2.30 -7.11
CA ASN A 142 1.56 3.57 -7.09
C ASN A 142 1.65 4.14 -8.51
N LEU A 143 0.71 5.04 -8.83
CA LEU A 143 0.62 5.73 -10.11
C LEU A 143 1.16 7.18 -10.03
N PHE A 144 2.10 7.45 -9.13
CA PHE A 144 2.51 8.83 -8.84
C PHE A 144 4.00 9.05 -8.63
N SER A 145 4.77 8.00 -8.29
CA SER A 145 6.22 8.11 -8.05
C SER A 145 7.06 8.06 -9.33
N ASN A 146 6.74 7.17 -10.27
CA ASN A 146 7.56 7.00 -11.48
C ASN A 146 7.48 8.24 -12.39
N PRO A 147 8.60 8.69 -13.01
CA PRO A 147 8.61 9.85 -13.92
C PRO A 147 7.57 9.82 -15.04
N ARG A 148 7.13 8.63 -15.49
CA ARG A 148 6.08 8.50 -16.52
C ARG A 148 4.76 9.19 -16.11
N TYR A 149 4.49 9.32 -14.81
CA TYR A 149 3.26 9.89 -14.26
C TYR A 149 3.35 11.39 -13.96
N VAL A 150 4.41 12.07 -14.43
CA VAL A 150 4.64 13.51 -14.15
C VAL A 150 3.47 14.41 -14.57
N HIS A 151 2.67 13.99 -15.56
CA HIS A 151 1.50 14.71 -16.06
C HIS A 151 0.18 14.02 -15.76
N GLY A 152 0.12 13.17 -14.72
CA GLY A 152 -1.06 12.37 -14.39
C GLY A 152 -0.95 10.93 -14.89
N ALA A 153 -1.87 10.09 -14.42
CA ALA A 153 -1.94 8.69 -14.80
C ALA A 153 -3.18 8.44 -15.66
N ALA A 154 -4.37 8.37 -15.05
CA ALA A 154 -5.62 8.36 -15.79
C ALA A 154 -5.98 9.75 -16.35
N THR A 155 -5.52 10.84 -15.72
CA THR A 155 -5.66 12.21 -16.23
C THR A 155 -4.54 12.62 -17.19
N SER A 156 -3.64 11.71 -17.57
CA SER A 156 -2.52 12.06 -18.44
C SER A 156 -2.99 12.60 -19.79
N PRO A 157 -2.37 13.68 -20.33
CA PRO A 157 -2.58 14.09 -21.72
C PRO A 157 -1.95 13.10 -22.71
N ASN A 158 -1.13 12.15 -22.25
CA ASN A 158 -0.53 11.08 -23.07
C ASN A 158 -1.29 9.76 -22.91
N ALA A 159 -1.89 9.27 -24.00
CA ALA A 159 -2.65 8.02 -24.02
C ALA A 159 -1.81 6.78 -23.66
N ASP A 160 -0.51 6.77 -23.94
CA ASP A 160 0.37 5.65 -23.57
C ASP A 160 0.54 5.55 -22.05
N VAL A 161 0.55 6.69 -21.36
CA VAL A 161 0.60 6.73 -19.89
C VAL A 161 -0.72 6.24 -19.29
N PHE A 162 -1.85 6.63 -19.86
CA PHE A 162 -3.17 6.08 -19.48
C PHE A 162 -3.19 4.55 -19.61
N ALA A 163 -2.70 4.03 -20.75
CA ALA A 163 -2.65 2.60 -21.00
C ALA A 163 -1.73 1.86 -20.01
N PHE A 164 -0.56 2.44 -19.70
CA PHE A 164 0.36 1.88 -18.72
C PHE A 164 -0.26 1.86 -17.30
N ALA A 165 -0.90 2.96 -16.89
CA ALA A 165 -1.59 3.04 -15.61
C ALA A 165 -2.70 1.98 -15.49
N ALA A 166 -3.48 1.79 -16.55
CA ALA A 166 -4.52 0.77 -16.61
C ALA A 166 -3.94 -0.65 -16.48
N ALA A 167 -2.80 -0.91 -17.13
CA ALA A 167 -2.12 -2.19 -17.02
C ALA A 167 -1.57 -2.45 -15.59
N GLN A 168 -1.05 -1.42 -14.92
CA GLN A 168 -0.58 -1.51 -13.54
C GLN A 168 -1.75 -1.75 -12.57
N VAL A 169 -2.86 -1.01 -12.69
CA VAL A 169 -4.08 -1.21 -11.88
C VAL A 169 -4.67 -2.59 -12.11
N LYS A 170 -4.74 -3.07 -13.36
CA LYS A 170 -5.17 -4.43 -13.68
C LYS A 170 -4.37 -5.47 -12.88
N LYS A 171 -3.04 -5.39 -12.92
CA LYS A 171 -2.17 -6.34 -12.20
C LYS A 171 -2.31 -6.23 -10.68
N CYS A 172 -2.35 -5.01 -10.16
CA CYS A 172 -2.48 -4.78 -8.73
C CYS A 172 -3.85 -5.25 -8.19
N LEU A 173 -4.94 -5.10 -8.96
CA LEU A 173 -6.25 -5.65 -8.63
C LEU A 173 -6.24 -7.19 -8.55
N GLU A 174 -5.57 -7.86 -9.49
CA GLU A 174 -5.41 -9.32 -9.48
C GLU A 174 -4.67 -9.79 -8.23
N VAL A 175 -3.55 -9.14 -7.91
CA VAL A 175 -2.76 -9.45 -6.72
C VAL A 175 -3.54 -9.16 -5.43
N THR A 176 -4.27 -8.05 -5.39
CA THR A 176 -5.12 -7.72 -4.23
C THR A 176 -6.18 -8.79 -4.03
N LYS A 177 -6.80 -9.30 -5.10
CA LYS A 177 -7.73 -10.43 -5.03
C LYS A 177 -7.03 -11.70 -4.56
N GLU A 178 -5.87 -12.03 -5.11
CA GLU A 178 -5.10 -13.24 -4.79
C GLU A 178 -4.71 -13.31 -3.30
N LEU A 179 -4.34 -12.18 -2.71
CA LEU A 179 -3.99 -12.03 -1.30
C LEU A 179 -5.20 -11.84 -0.37
N GLY A 180 -6.43 -11.93 -0.91
CA GLY A 180 -7.67 -11.82 -0.14
C GLY A 180 -7.97 -10.41 0.39
N GLY A 181 -7.55 -9.37 -0.34
CA GLY A 181 -7.79 -7.97 0.01
C GLY A 181 -9.27 -7.65 0.20
N VAL A 182 -9.60 -6.97 1.29
CA VAL A 182 -10.98 -6.59 1.62
C VAL A 182 -11.45 -5.35 0.84
N ASN A 183 -10.51 -4.49 0.44
CA ASN A 183 -10.75 -3.29 -0.34
C ASN A 183 -9.67 -3.11 -1.43
N TYR A 184 -9.90 -2.16 -2.34
CA TYR A 184 -8.89 -1.63 -3.26
C TYR A 184 -9.01 -0.11 -3.30
N VAL A 185 -7.90 0.60 -3.18
CA VAL A 185 -7.87 2.06 -3.02
C VAL A 185 -7.42 2.75 -4.31
N PHE A 186 -7.96 3.92 -4.59
CA PHE A 186 -7.45 4.87 -5.56
C PHE A 186 -7.13 6.18 -4.84
N TRP A 187 -5.84 6.46 -4.67
CA TRP A 187 -5.36 7.79 -4.29
C TRP A 187 -4.74 8.45 -5.52
N GLY A 188 -5.37 9.55 -5.97
CA GLY A 188 -5.02 10.23 -7.21
C GLY A 188 -3.81 11.16 -7.09
N GLY A 189 -2.67 10.69 -6.60
CA GLY A 189 -1.51 11.55 -6.29
C GLY A 189 -1.02 12.43 -7.46
N ARG A 190 -1.28 12.06 -8.71
CA ARG A 190 -1.02 12.90 -9.91
C ARG A 190 -2.29 13.21 -10.71
N GLU A 191 -3.45 12.77 -10.24
CA GLU A 191 -4.74 12.93 -10.91
C GLU A 191 -5.30 14.32 -10.55
N GLY A 192 -4.72 15.34 -11.18
CA GLY A 192 -4.97 16.74 -10.91
C GLY A 192 -4.03 17.59 -11.75
N TYR A 193 -3.88 18.88 -11.42
CA TYR A 193 -3.06 19.78 -12.23
C TYR A 193 -2.07 20.61 -11.41
N PHE A 194 -1.03 21.09 -12.11
CA PHE A 194 -0.07 22.07 -11.59
C PHE A 194 -0.37 23.48 -12.09
N ASN A 195 -0.91 23.61 -13.31
CA ASN A 195 -1.22 24.89 -13.94
C ASN A 195 -2.50 24.75 -14.75
N LEU A 196 -3.47 25.64 -14.55
CA LEU A 196 -4.74 25.57 -15.27
C LEU A 196 -4.58 25.91 -16.77
N TYR A 197 -3.55 26.68 -17.16
CA TYR A 197 -3.37 27.12 -18.54
C TYR A 197 -3.06 25.99 -19.54
N ASN A 198 -2.58 24.84 -19.06
CA ASN A 198 -2.28 23.68 -19.90
C ASN A 198 -3.12 22.44 -19.56
N THR A 199 -4.23 22.63 -18.84
CA THR A 199 -5.09 21.55 -18.37
C THR A 199 -6.50 21.72 -18.94
N ASP A 200 -6.95 20.71 -19.69
CA ASP A 200 -8.38 20.55 -20.02
C ASP A 200 -9.04 19.72 -18.93
N MET A 201 -9.46 20.41 -17.86
CA MET A 201 -10.01 19.75 -16.66
C MET A 201 -11.24 18.89 -16.98
N LYS A 202 -12.07 19.33 -17.94
CA LYS A 202 -13.24 18.55 -18.32
C LYS A 202 -12.83 17.21 -18.94
N ARG A 203 -11.91 17.25 -19.90
CA ARG A 203 -11.41 16.04 -20.57
C ARG A 203 -10.68 15.11 -19.60
N GLU A 204 -9.85 15.65 -18.72
CA GLU A 204 -9.11 14.86 -17.73
C GLU A 204 -10.05 14.14 -16.75
N LEU A 205 -11.11 14.80 -16.27
CA LEU A 205 -12.13 14.17 -15.43
C LEU A 205 -12.94 13.11 -16.18
N GLU A 206 -13.24 13.33 -17.46
CA GLU A 206 -13.89 12.33 -18.32
C GLU A 206 -13.00 11.08 -18.50
N HIS A 207 -11.69 11.26 -18.69
CA HIS A 207 -10.73 10.16 -18.74
C HIS A 207 -10.65 9.40 -17.41
N LEU A 208 -10.60 10.11 -16.28
CA LEU A 208 -10.57 9.51 -14.94
C LEU A 208 -11.85 8.69 -14.67
N ALA A 209 -13.01 9.23 -15.03
CA ALA A 209 -14.28 8.50 -14.95
C ALA A 209 -14.26 7.23 -15.82
N ARG A 210 -13.74 7.32 -17.06
CA ARG A 210 -13.58 6.17 -17.95
C ARG A 210 -12.65 5.11 -17.34
N PHE A 211 -11.55 5.54 -16.73
CA PHE A 211 -10.60 4.67 -16.04
C PHE A 211 -11.26 3.89 -14.90
N PHE A 212 -12.06 4.57 -14.05
CA PHE A 212 -12.82 3.91 -12.98
C PHE A 212 -13.86 2.93 -13.51
N HIS A 213 -14.56 3.26 -14.60
CA HIS A 213 -15.49 2.32 -15.23
C HIS A 213 -14.77 1.04 -15.71
N LEU A 214 -13.60 1.18 -16.36
CA LEU A 214 -12.80 0.04 -16.78
C LEU A 214 -12.32 -0.80 -15.59
N ALA A 215 -11.90 -0.17 -14.50
CA ALA A 215 -11.49 -0.88 -13.28
C ALA A 215 -12.66 -1.64 -12.63
N VAL A 216 -13.87 -1.06 -12.61
CA VAL A 216 -15.09 -1.70 -12.11
C VAL A 216 -15.49 -2.88 -12.98
N ASP A 217 -15.43 -2.73 -14.30
CA ASP A 217 -15.72 -3.83 -15.23
C ASP A 217 -14.71 -4.96 -15.06
N TYR A 218 -13.43 -4.63 -14.88
CA TYR A 218 -12.39 -5.62 -14.63
C TYR A 218 -12.55 -6.33 -13.28
N LYS A 219 -12.86 -5.58 -12.21
CA LYS A 219 -13.22 -6.12 -10.88
C LYS A 219 -14.31 -7.19 -11.00
N LYS A 220 -15.40 -6.90 -11.72
CA LYS A 220 -16.49 -7.85 -11.97
C LYS A 220 -16.00 -9.07 -12.75
N LYS A 221 -15.24 -8.84 -13.83
CA LYS A 221 -14.68 -9.90 -14.69
C LYS A 221 -13.82 -10.89 -13.90
N ILE A 222 -12.98 -10.41 -12.98
CA ILE A 222 -12.14 -11.28 -12.16
C ILE A 222 -12.84 -11.77 -10.89
N GLY A 223 -14.09 -11.35 -10.61
CA GLY A 223 -14.81 -11.74 -9.40
C GLY A 223 -14.20 -11.19 -8.10
N PHE A 224 -13.61 -10.00 -8.13
CA PHE A 224 -13.17 -9.33 -6.91
C PHE A 224 -14.37 -8.65 -6.22
N THR A 225 -14.66 -9.03 -4.98
CA THR A 225 -15.83 -8.56 -4.23
C THR A 225 -15.52 -7.40 -3.28
N GLY A 226 -14.24 -7.13 -3.01
CA GLY A 226 -13.81 -6.08 -2.08
C GLY A 226 -14.27 -4.68 -2.49
N GLN A 227 -14.47 -3.79 -1.52
CA GLN A 227 -14.97 -2.43 -1.79
C GLN A 227 -13.90 -1.58 -2.51
N PHE A 228 -14.31 -0.79 -3.51
CA PHE A 228 -13.45 0.23 -4.09
C PHE A 228 -13.54 1.52 -3.28
N LEU A 229 -12.40 2.14 -3.00
CA LEU A 229 -12.30 3.35 -2.18
C LEU A 229 -11.60 4.44 -2.98
N ILE A 230 -12.15 5.65 -2.96
CA ILE A 230 -11.45 6.86 -3.38
C ILE A 230 -10.90 7.52 -2.12
N GLU A 231 -9.62 7.89 -2.12
CA GLU A 231 -8.97 8.59 -1.02
C GLU A 231 -8.83 10.08 -1.37
N PRO A 232 -9.71 10.97 -0.86
CA PRO A 232 -9.67 12.38 -1.21
C PRO A 232 -8.48 13.09 -0.56
N LYS A 233 -7.79 13.92 -1.33
CA LYS A 233 -6.80 14.88 -0.84
C LYS A 233 -6.89 16.12 -1.73
N PRO A 234 -6.85 17.35 -1.19
CA PRO A 234 -7.11 18.55 -1.99
C PRO A 234 -5.94 19.00 -2.89
N LYS A 235 -4.72 18.57 -2.56
CA LYS A 235 -3.45 18.99 -3.21
C LYS A 235 -2.28 18.16 -2.67
N GLU A 236 -1.10 18.46 -3.18
CA GLU A 236 0.20 17.86 -2.85
C GLU A 236 0.28 16.38 -3.24
N PRO A 237 1.02 16.06 -4.32
CA PRO A 237 1.99 16.92 -5.00
C PRO A 237 1.41 17.90 -6.03
N THR A 238 0.17 17.72 -6.51
CA THR A 238 -0.46 18.65 -7.45
C THR A 238 -0.82 19.98 -6.77
N SER A 239 -1.06 21.03 -7.56
CA SER A 239 -1.59 22.30 -7.04
C SER A 239 -3.07 22.20 -6.70
N HIS A 240 -3.79 21.33 -7.40
CA HIS A 240 -5.18 20.95 -7.16
C HIS A 240 -5.35 19.47 -7.52
N GLN A 241 -6.01 18.70 -6.66
CA GLN A 241 -6.33 17.28 -6.85
C GLN A 241 -7.85 17.09 -6.74
#